data_AF-A0A426YI01-F1
#
_entry.id   AF-A0A426YI01-F1
#
_cell.length_a   1.000
_cell.length_b   1.000
_cell.length_c   1.000
_cell.angle_alpha   90.00
_cell.angle_beta   90.00
_cell.angle_gamma   90.00
#
_symmetry.space_group_name_H-M   'P 1'
#
loop_
_entity.id
_entity.type
_entity.pdbx_description
1 polymer ?
#
loop_
_entity_poly.entity_id
_entity_poly.type
_entity_poly.pdbx_seq_one_letter_code
_entity_poly.pdbx_strand_id
1 'polypeptide(L)'
;MYSNFKEQAIEYVRQAVQEDNAGNYVKAFPLYMNALEYFRTHLKYEKNPKIKEAITQKFTEYLRRAEEIRAVLDEGGSGPAANGDAAVATRPKTKPKDDSGGDGGEDQAKLRAGLNSAIIREKPNVKWNDVAGLESAKQALQEAVILPVKFPQFFTGLCFLVCCSFCKTLGKRRPWRAFLLYGPPGTGKSYLAKAVATEADSTFFR
;
A
#
# COMPACT_ATOMS: atom_id res chain seq x y z
N MET A 1 3.60 -31.04 -13.13
CA MET A 1 4.34 -29.79 -12.86
C MET A 1 3.72 -28.98 -11.70
N TYR A 2 3.23 -29.64 -10.64
CA TYR A 2 2.45 -28.99 -9.55
C TYR A 2 2.97 -29.34 -8.13
N SER A 3 4.19 -29.86 -8.00
CA SER A 3 4.53 -30.68 -6.83
C SER A 3 5.28 -29.96 -5.70
N ASN A 4 5.92 -28.81 -5.91
CA ASN A 4 6.90 -28.32 -4.91
C ASN A 4 6.54 -26.97 -4.25
N PHE A 5 5.30 -26.48 -4.38
CA PHE A 5 4.89 -25.24 -3.69
C PHE A 5 4.92 -25.37 -2.16
N LYS A 6 4.61 -26.57 -1.66
CA LYS A 6 4.68 -26.88 -0.23
C LYS A 6 6.12 -26.87 0.29
N GLU A 7 7.03 -27.48 -0.46
CA GLU A 7 8.46 -27.56 -0.11
C GLU A 7 9.10 -26.17 -0.12
N GLN A 8 8.80 -25.36 -1.15
CA GLN A 8 9.23 -23.97 -1.22
C GLN A 8 8.71 -23.14 -0.05
N ALA A 9 7.43 -23.31 0.33
CA ALA A 9 6.88 -22.63 1.50
C ALA A 9 7.65 -22.98 2.79
N ILE A 10 7.95 -24.26 3.00
CA ILE A 10 8.69 -24.74 4.17
C ILE A 10 10.12 -24.21 4.18
N GLU A 11 10.78 -24.14 3.02
CA GLU A 11 12.12 -23.59 2.89
C GLU A 11 12.19 -22.11 3.30
N TYR A 12 11.28 -21.29 2.77
CA TYR A 12 11.19 -19.88 3.14
C TYR A 12 10.86 -19.69 4.62
N VAL A 13 9.97 -20.51 5.20
CA VAL A 13 9.70 -20.49 6.64
C VAL A 13 10.95 -20.81 7.45
N ARG A 14 11.71 -21.85 7.04
CA ARG A 14 12.91 -22.27 7.75
C ARG A 14 13.95 -21.15 7.76
N GLN A 15 14.16 -20.49 6.62
CA GLN A 15 15.04 -19.32 6.52
C GLN A 15 14.52 -18.15 7.37
N ALA A 16 13.21 -17.87 7.32
CA ALA A 16 12.60 -16.79 8.09
C ALA A 16 12.77 -16.99 9.61
N VAL A 17 12.54 -18.21 10.11
CA VAL A 17 12.71 -18.56 11.53
C VAL A 17 14.18 -18.49 11.94
N GLN A 18 15.11 -18.86 11.05
CA GLN A 18 16.54 -18.73 11.32
C GLN A 18 16.95 -17.27 11.49
N GLU A 19 16.50 -16.38 10.60
CA GLU A 19 16.78 -14.94 10.70
C GLU A 19 16.05 -14.29 11.89
N ASP A 20 14.83 -14.73 12.22
CA ASP A 20 14.07 -14.27 13.39
C ASP A 20 14.79 -14.65 14.70
N ASN A 21 15.24 -15.90 14.82
CA ASN A 21 16.04 -16.35 15.96
C ASN A 21 17.41 -15.64 16.04
N ALA A 22 17.96 -15.21 14.90
CA ALA A 22 19.18 -14.39 14.85
C ALA A 22 18.93 -12.91 15.19
N GLY A 23 17.68 -12.49 15.40
CA GLY A 23 17.31 -11.09 15.65
C GLY A 23 17.33 -10.19 14.40
N ASN A 24 17.51 -10.77 13.21
CA ASN A 24 17.57 -10.05 11.94
C ASN A 24 16.17 -9.80 11.37
N TYR A 25 15.37 -8.99 12.08
CA TYR A 25 13.99 -8.67 11.72
C TYR A 25 13.83 -8.10 10.31
N VAL A 26 14.82 -7.33 9.83
CA VAL A 26 14.84 -6.73 8.49
C VAL A 26 14.84 -7.78 7.37
N LYS A 27 15.54 -8.91 7.57
CA LYS A 27 15.59 -10.03 6.61
C LYS A 27 14.48 -11.05 6.86
N ALA A 28 14.09 -11.25 8.11
CA ALA A 28 13.03 -12.19 8.48
C ALA A 28 11.66 -11.78 7.90
N PHE A 29 11.30 -10.49 7.95
CA PHE A 29 10.01 -10.00 7.47
C PHE A 29 9.70 -10.36 5.99
N PRO A 30 10.56 -10.04 5.00
CA PRO A 30 10.29 -10.40 3.61
C PRO A 30 10.26 -11.92 3.37
N LEU A 31 11.03 -12.71 4.12
CA LEU A 31 11.00 -14.18 4.02
C LEU A 31 9.68 -14.75 4.51
N TYR A 32 9.12 -14.22 5.60
CA TYR A 32 7.77 -14.57 6.06
C TYR A 32 6.70 -14.20 5.02
N MET A 33 6.81 -13.03 4.38
CA MET A 33 5.85 -12.63 3.32
C MET A 33 5.90 -13.56 2.11
N ASN A 34 7.09 -13.96 1.67
CA ASN A 34 7.26 -14.91 0.58
C ASN A 34 6.66 -16.27 0.95
N ALA A 35 6.93 -16.79 2.16
CA ALA A 35 6.35 -18.03 2.65
C ALA A 35 4.81 -18.03 2.64
N LEU A 36 4.19 -16.94 3.10
CA LEU A 36 2.72 -16.79 3.09
C LEU A 36 2.17 -16.80 1.66
N GLU A 37 2.87 -16.20 0.69
CA GLU A 37 2.44 -16.26 -0.71
C GLU A 37 2.44 -17.71 -1.26
N TYR A 38 3.41 -18.53 -0.90
CA TYR A 38 3.40 -19.94 -1.29
C TYR A 38 2.27 -20.72 -0.60
N PHE A 39 2.03 -20.53 0.70
CA PHE A 39 0.89 -21.16 1.38
C PHE A 39 -0.46 -20.74 0.77
N ARG A 40 -0.58 -19.47 0.36
CA ARG A 40 -1.74 -18.94 -0.35
C ARG A 40 -2.02 -19.69 -1.64
N THR A 41 -0.99 -19.93 -2.44
CA THR A 41 -1.12 -20.67 -3.69
C THR A 41 -1.50 -22.11 -3.40
N HIS A 42 -0.87 -22.73 -2.41
CA HIS A 42 -1.16 -24.11 -2.02
C HIS A 42 -2.62 -24.31 -1.57
N LEU A 43 -3.18 -23.38 -0.76
CA LEU A 43 -4.58 -23.43 -0.32
C LEU A 43 -5.60 -23.38 -1.46
N LYS A 44 -5.26 -22.76 -2.60
CA LYS A 44 -6.15 -22.71 -3.78
C LYS A 44 -6.24 -24.04 -4.52
N TYR A 45 -5.16 -24.82 -4.53
CA TYR A 45 -5.08 -26.08 -5.27
C TYR A 45 -5.31 -27.31 -4.40
N GLU A 46 -5.19 -27.17 -3.08
CA GLU A 46 -5.52 -28.23 -2.13
C GLU A 46 -7.03 -28.52 -2.16
N LYS A 47 -7.43 -29.80 -2.08
CA LYS A 47 -8.84 -30.22 -2.11
C LYS A 47 -9.29 -30.80 -0.78
N ASN A 48 -8.36 -31.35 0.02
CA ASN A 48 -8.69 -31.98 1.29
C ASN A 48 -8.95 -30.95 2.40
N PRO A 49 -10.10 -31.02 3.10
CA PRO A 49 -10.47 -30.02 4.11
C PRO A 49 -9.55 -30.05 5.34
N LYS A 50 -9.16 -31.24 5.82
CA LYS A 50 -8.26 -31.40 6.98
C LYS A 50 -6.88 -30.76 6.76
N ILE A 51 -6.33 -30.89 5.54
CA ILE A 51 -5.04 -30.30 5.18
C ILE A 51 -5.17 -28.79 5.06
N LYS A 52 -6.28 -28.29 4.50
CA LYS A 52 -6.55 -26.85 4.46
C LYS A 52 -6.62 -26.24 5.85
N GLU A 53 -7.29 -26.90 6.79
CA GLU A 53 -7.37 -26.43 8.18
C GLU A 53 -5.97 -26.34 8.81
N ALA A 54 -5.17 -27.41 8.71
CA ALA A 54 -3.80 -27.41 9.25
C ALA A 54 -2.92 -26.31 8.62
N ILE A 55 -3.02 -26.10 7.31
CA ILE A 55 -2.26 -25.07 6.61
C ILE A 55 -2.77 -23.67 6.95
N THR A 56 -4.07 -23.50 7.15
CA THR A 56 -4.66 -22.22 7.56
C THR A 56 -4.24 -21.84 8.99
N GLN A 57 -4.15 -22.81 9.89
CA GLN A 57 -3.62 -22.61 11.24
C GLN A 57 -2.17 -22.11 11.18
N LYS A 58 -1.31 -22.82 10.43
CA LYS A 58 0.09 -22.41 10.24
C LYS A 58 0.24 -21.07 9.52
N PHE A 59 -0.61 -20.81 8.53
CA PHE A 59 -0.68 -19.51 7.86
C PHE A 59 -0.95 -18.40 8.87
N THR A 60 -1.93 -18.57 9.75
CA THR A 60 -2.31 -17.58 10.77
C THR A 60 -1.21 -17.38 11.81
N GLU A 61 -0.50 -18.44 12.19
CA GLU A 61 0.64 -18.39 13.12
C GLU A 61 1.80 -17.55 12.57
N TYR A 62 2.27 -17.86 11.36
CA TYR A 62 3.37 -17.11 10.72
C TYR A 62 3.00 -15.66 10.41
N LEU A 63 1.72 -15.45 10.16
CA LEU A 63 1.15 -14.15 9.88
C LEU A 63 1.13 -13.23 11.09
N ARG A 64 0.68 -13.75 12.25
CA ARG A 64 0.78 -13.04 13.53
C ARG A 64 2.23 -12.70 13.85
N ARG A 65 3.15 -13.65 13.63
CA ARG A 65 4.58 -13.41 13.85
C ARG A 65 5.12 -12.29 12.96
N ALA A 66 4.72 -12.25 11.70
CA ALA A 66 5.13 -11.19 10.79
C ALA A 66 4.58 -9.80 11.18
N GLU A 67 3.38 -9.73 11.77
CA GLU A 67 2.85 -8.49 12.35
C GLU A 67 3.67 -8.01 13.54
N GLU A 68 4.06 -8.91 14.44
CA GLU A 68 4.92 -8.59 15.58
C GLU A 68 6.27 -8.03 15.12
N ILE A 69 6.91 -8.69 14.14
CA ILE A 69 8.17 -8.24 13.54
C ILE A 69 8.00 -6.85 12.91
N ARG A 70 6.87 -6.61 12.22
CA ARG A 70 6.59 -5.30 11.64
C ARG A 70 6.45 -4.21 12.70
N ALA A 71 5.75 -4.49 13.81
CA ALA A 71 5.59 -3.53 14.90
C ALA A 71 6.95 -3.16 15.51
N VAL A 72 7.83 -4.14 15.71
CA VAL A 72 9.20 -3.91 16.21
C VAL A 72 10.03 -3.07 15.23
N LEU A 73 9.88 -3.28 13.92
CA LEU A 73 10.58 -2.48 12.90
C LEU A 73 10.06 -1.04 12.78
N ASP A 74 8.79 -0.78 13.12
CA ASP A 74 8.19 0.56 13.08
C ASP A 74 8.52 1.36 14.36
N GLU A 75 8.56 0.70 15.52
CA GLU A 75 8.96 1.28 16.81
C GLU A 75 10.50 1.42 16.95
N GLY A 76 11.28 0.52 16.34
CA GLY A 76 12.74 0.41 16.47
C GLY A 76 13.55 1.32 15.53
N GLY A 77 13.07 2.52 15.24
CA GLY A 77 13.71 3.49 14.34
C GLY A 77 15.05 4.10 14.81
N SER A 78 15.99 3.32 15.32
CA SER A 78 17.43 3.66 15.44
C SER A 78 18.24 2.40 15.79
N GLY A 79 19.21 2.02 14.94
CA GLY A 79 19.96 0.75 14.98
C GLY A 79 20.88 0.51 16.18
N PRO A 80 21.69 -0.57 16.16
CA PRO A 80 23.02 -0.50 15.53
C PRO A 80 23.40 -1.70 14.63
N ALA A 81 24.31 -1.45 13.70
CA ALA A 81 24.92 -2.42 12.79
C ALA A 81 26.30 -2.90 13.29
N ALA A 82 26.64 -4.18 13.07
CA ALA A 82 28.00 -4.73 12.95
C ALA A 82 27.92 -6.12 12.24
N ASN A 83 28.34 -6.20 10.96
CA ASN A 83 29.58 -6.83 10.40
C ASN A 83 29.62 -8.38 10.51
N GLY A 84 29.83 -9.21 9.48
CA GLY A 84 30.11 -9.19 8.02
C GLY A 84 29.86 -10.65 7.52
N ASP A 85 29.95 -11.10 6.26
CA ASP A 85 30.45 -10.60 4.99
C ASP A 85 29.88 -11.52 3.86
N ALA A 86 30.17 -11.21 2.59
CA ALA A 86 29.88 -11.94 1.34
C ALA A 86 28.59 -11.57 0.56
N ALA A 87 28.75 -10.50 -0.23
CA ALA A 87 28.41 -10.33 -1.65
C ALA A 87 26.98 -10.58 -2.17
N VAL A 88 26.31 -9.50 -2.60
CA VAL A 88 26.06 -9.14 -4.01
C VAL A 88 25.05 -7.97 -4.10
N ALA A 89 25.50 -6.89 -4.75
CA ALA A 89 24.76 -5.80 -5.40
C ALA A 89 23.49 -5.23 -4.70
N THR A 90 23.62 -4.06 -4.07
CA THR A 90 22.45 -3.24 -3.68
C THR A 90 22.63 -1.76 -4.08
N ARG A 91 21.65 -1.29 -4.86
CA ARG A 91 21.32 0.12 -5.09
C ARG A 91 20.92 0.79 -3.76
N PRO A 92 21.33 2.04 -3.48
CA PRO A 92 21.04 2.69 -2.21
C PRO A 92 19.64 3.33 -2.20
N LYS A 93 18.88 3.10 -1.12
CA LYS A 93 17.69 3.88 -0.77
C LYS A 93 17.76 4.22 0.71
N THR A 94 18.29 5.39 1.01
CA THR A 94 18.46 5.96 2.34
C THR A 94 17.10 6.47 2.86
N LYS A 95 16.72 6.06 4.08
CA LYS A 95 15.80 6.81 4.96
C LYS A 95 16.62 7.89 5.69
N PRO A 96 15.97 8.99 6.14
CA PRO A 96 16.64 10.20 6.61
C PRO A 96 17.02 10.11 8.10
N LYS A 97 18.20 10.64 8.46
CA LYS A 97 18.45 11.18 9.80
C LYS A 97 19.39 12.40 9.70
N ASP A 98 19.03 13.39 10.49
CA ASP A 98 19.66 14.69 10.73
C ASP A 98 21.16 14.56 11.07
N ASP A 99 22.02 15.22 10.30
CA ASP A 99 23.32 15.75 10.75
C ASP A 99 23.74 16.91 9.82
N SER A 100 24.44 17.87 10.40
CA SER A 100 24.66 19.22 9.89
C SER A 100 25.78 19.26 8.85
N GLY A 101 25.50 19.91 7.71
CA GLY A 101 26.52 20.54 6.86
C GLY A 101 26.71 19.95 5.46
N GLY A 102 26.12 20.63 4.46
CA GLY A 102 26.60 20.60 3.07
C GLY A 102 25.54 20.46 1.98
N ASP A 103 24.91 21.58 1.62
CA ASP A 103 24.42 21.87 0.25
C ASP A 103 23.31 20.98 -0.37
N GLY A 104 22.12 20.95 0.26
CA GLY A 104 20.93 20.32 -0.34
C GLY A 104 19.60 20.62 0.35
N GLY A 105 19.64 21.22 1.55
CA GLY A 105 18.46 21.69 2.27
C GLY A 105 17.76 22.86 1.57
N GLU A 106 18.52 23.72 0.89
CA GLU A 106 17.95 24.83 0.13
C GLU A 106 17.07 24.36 -1.02
N ASP A 107 17.50 23.35 -1.78
CA ASP A 107 16.77 22.91 -2.96
C ASP A 107 15.50 22.15 -2.59
N GLN A 108 15.53 21.31 -1.56
CA GLN A 108 14.31 20.65 -1.08
C GLN A 108 13.36 21.64 -0.41
N ALA A 109 13.88 22.67 0.28
CA ALA A 109 13.08 23.76 0.82
C ALA A 109 12.50 24.64 -0.29
N LYS A 110 13.26 24.95 -1.35
CA LYS A 110 12.81 25.68 -2.55
C LYS A 110 11.72 24.89 -3.30
N LEU A 111 11.87 23.57 -3.45
CA LEU A 111 10.85 22.70 -4.05
C LEU A 111 9.58 22.61 -3.18
N ARG A 112 9.72 22.47 -1.86
CA ARG A 112 8.58 22.51 -0.92
C ARG A 112 7.89 23.87 -0.91
N ALA A 113 8.65 24.97 -1.00
CA ALA A 113 8.12 26.32 -1.12
C ALA A 113 7.39 26.53 -2.45
N GLY A 114 7.93 26.00 -3.56
CA GLY A 114 7.26 25.97 -4.86
C GLY A 114 5.95 25.17 -4.82
N LEU A 115 5.94 24.00 -4.17
CA LEU A 115 4.72 23.22 -3.97
C LEU A 115 3.69 23.94 -3.10
N ASN A 116 4.12 24.64 -2.05
CA ASN A 116 3.23 25.45 -1.22
C ASN A 116 2.53 26.57 -2.00
N SER A 117 3.16 27.10 -3.05
CA SER A 117 2.53 28.10 -3.93
C SER A 117 1.50 27.50 -4.90
N ALA A 118 1.66 26.22 -5.28
CA ALA A 118 0.73 25.49 -6.15
C ALA A 118 -0.46 24.87 -5.37
N ILE A 119 -0.32 24.73 -4.05
CA ILE A 119 -1.37 24.26 -3.16
C ILE A 119 -2.37 25.40 -2.94
N ILE A 120 -3.53 25.30 -3.59
CA ILE A 120 -4.65 26.20 -3.29
C ILE A 120 -5.26 25.74 -1.96
N ARG A 121 -4.90 26.44 -0.88
CA ARG A 121 -5.45 26.20 0.48
C ARG A 121 -6.88 26.74 0.61
N GLU A 122 -7.26 27.71 -0.21
CA GLU A 122 -8.59 28.29 -0.21
C GLU A 122 -9.55 27.44 -1.04
N LYS A 123 -10.55 26.90 -0.35
CA LYS A 123 -11.56 26.05 -0.92
C LYS A 123 -12.40 26.84 -1.94
N PRO A 124 -12.43 26.46 -3.23
CA PRO A 124 -13.32 27.11 -4.19
C PRO A 124 -14.78 26.87 -3.75
N ASN A 125 -15.62 27.91 -3.69
CA ASN A 125 -17.02 27.75 -3.29
C ASN A 125 -17.91 27.37 -4.49
N VAL A 126 -17.58 26.26 -5.16
CA VAL A 126 -18.33 25.72 -6.30
C VAL A 126 -18.99 24.42 -5.89
N LYS A 127 -20.31 24.31 -6.08
CA LYS A 127 -21.12 23.13 -5.73
C LYS A 127 -21.43 22.28 -6.96
N TRP A 128 -21.85 21.03 -6.76
CA TRP A 128 -22.28 20.13 -7.85
C TRP A 128 -23.44 20.68 -8.70
N ASN A 129 -24.29 21.52 -8.10
CA ASN A 129 -25.43 22.16 -8.74
C ASN A 129 -25.01 23.26 -9.73
N ASP A 130 -23.81 23.83 -9.56
CA ASP A 130 -23.32 24.92 -10.42
C ASP A 130 -22.73 24.38 -11.74
N VAL A 131 -22.52 23.06 -11.84
CA VAL A 131 -22.06 22.40 -13.06
C VAL A 131 -23.28 21.92 -13.84
N ALA A 132 -23.55 22.47 -15.03
CA ALA A 132 -24.63 21.97 -15.88
C ALA A 132 -24.20 20.74 -16.68
N GLY A 133 -25.08 19.72 -16.76
CA GLY A 133 -24.85 18.50 -17.55
C GLY A 133 -23.83 17.52 -16.96
N LEU A 134 -23.27 16.64 -17.80
CA LEU A 134 -22.23 15.64 -17.45
C LEU A 134 -22.64 14.67 -16.32
N GLU A 135 -23.91 14.27 -16.29
CA GLU A 135 -24.48 13.50 -15.18
C GLU A 135 -23.76 12.15 -14.94
N SER A 136 -23.39 11.46 -16.02
CA SER A 136 -22.63 10.20 -15.93
C SER A 136 -21.25 10.40 -15.29
N ALA A 137 -20.56 11.50 -15.59
CA ALA A 137 -19.26 11.81 -15.02
C ALA A 137 -19.38 12.24 -13.55
N LYS A 138 -20.42 13.03 -13.22
CA LYS A 138 -20.71 13.40 -11.82
C LYS A 138 -21.00 12.18 -10.97
N GLN A 139 -21.86 11.28 -11.44
CA GLN A 139 -22.19 10.05 -10.73
C GLN A 139 -20.94 9.19 -10.49
N ALA A 140 -20.12 8.98 -11.53
CA ALA A 140 -18.88 8.21 -11.40
C ALA A 140 -17.91 8.85 -10.40
N LEU A 141 -17.77 10.18 -10.39
CA LEU A 141 -16.93 10.90 -9.44
C LEU A 141 -17.48 10.82 -8.01
N GLN A 142 -18.79 10.97 -7.84
CA GLN A 142 -19.44 10.84 -6.53
C GLN A 142 -19.25 9.45 -5.94
N GLU A 143 -19.49 8.39 -6.70
CA GLU A 143 -19.25 7.02 -6.26
C GLU A 143 -17.76 6.79 -5.95
N ALA A 144 -16.87 7.32 -6.77
CA ALA A 144 -15.46 7.08 -6.60
C ALA A 144 -14.82 7.83 -5.41
N VAL A 145 -15.33 9.01 -5.08
CA VAL A 145 -14.78 9.89 -4.04
C VAL A 145 -15.53 9.74 -2.71
N ILE A 146 -16.87 9.61 -2.74
CA ILE A 146 -17.70 9.58 -1.54
C ILE A 146 -17.77 8.17 -0.95
N LEU A 147 -17.79 7.11 -1.78
CA LEU A 147 -17.93 5.74 -1.29
C LEU A 147 -16.77 5.32 -0.35
N PRO A 148 -15.49 5.65 -0.63
CA PRO A 148 -14.39 5.35 0.28
C PRO A 148 -14.47 6.10 1.60
N VAL A 149 -14.96 7.35 1.59
CA VAL A 149 -15.09 8.19 2.80
C VAL A 149 -16.26 7.72 3.66
N LYS A 150 -17.40 7.39 3.05
CA LYS A 150 -18.62 7.00 3.76
C LYS A 150 -18.59 5.56 4.29
N PHE A 151 -17.93 4.66 3.57
CA PHE A 151 -17.84 3.26 3.95
C PHE A 151 -16.41 2.74 3.86
N PRO A 152 -15.51 3.20 4.75
CA PRO A 152 -14.12 2.75 4.75
C PRO A 152 -14.01 1.23 4.84
N GLN A 153 -14.93 0.53 5.54
CA GLN A 153 -14.97 -0.92 5.70
C GLN A 153 -15.00 -1.74 4.40
N PHE A 154 -15.53 -1.20 3.28
CA PHE A 154 -15.52 -1.91 1.99
C PHE A 154 -14.19 -1.76 1.24
N PHE A 155 -13.38 -0.77 1.62
CA PHE A 155 -12.10 -0.43 0.98
C PHE A 155 -10.89 -0.76 1.88
N THR A 156 -11.08 -0.76 3.20
CA THR A 156 -10.17 -1.33 4.20
C THR A 156 -10.40 -2.83 4.24
N GLY A 157 -9.88 -3.51 3.22
CA GLY A 157 -9.65 -4.92 3.37
C GLY A 157 -8.75 -5.14 4.59
N LEU A 158 -9.19 -6.01 5.49
CA LEU A 158 -8.37 -6.87 6.35
C LEU A 158 -7.41 -7.71 5.48
N CYS A 159 -6.62 -7.05 4.65
CA CYS A 159 -5.96 -7.59 3.49
C CYS A 159 -4.52 -7.11 3.41
N PHE A 160 -3.95 -6.92 4.60
CA PHE A 160 -2.54 -7.11 4.81
C PHE A 160 -2.21 -8.62 4.95
N LEU A 161 -3.19 -9.48 5.26
CA LEU A 161 -2.88 -10.78 5.83
C LEU A 161 -3.48 -12.01 5.12
N VAL A 162 -4.73 -12.00 4.68
CA VAL A 162 -5.27 -13.14 3.90
C VAL A 162 -5.67 -12.67 2.51
N CYS A 163 -4.69 -12.24 1.73
CA CYS A 163 -4.91 -12.27 0.30
C CYS A 163 -4.68 -13.75 -0.05
N CYS A 164 -5.75 -14.57 -0.02
CA CYS A 164 -5.86 -15.93 -0.57
C CYS A 164 -6.14 -15.84 -2.08
N SER A 165 -5.71 -16.79 -2.92
CA SER A 165 -5.72 -16.69 -4.40
C SER A 165 -7.15 -16.64 -5.02
N PHE A 166 -8.15 -16.43 -4.16
CA PHE A 166 -9.56 -16.10 -4.37
C PHE A 166 -9.88 -14.58 -4.36
N CYS A 167 -9.03 -13.74 -3.74
CA CYS A 167 -9.19 -12.26 -3.75
C CYS A 167 -8.88 -11.62 -5.12
N LYS A 168 -8.39 -12.41 -6.09
CA LYS A 168 -8.22 -11.95 -7.47
C LYS A 168 -9.56 -11.85 -8.23
N THR A 169 -10.63 -12.50 -7.75
CA THR A 169 -11.96 -12.51 -8.37
C THR A 169 -13.04 -11.82 -7.54
N LEU A 170 -12.93 -11.80 -6.20
CA LEU A 170 -13.68 -10.90 -5.32
C LEU A 170 -12.76 -9.74 -4.92
N GLY A 171 -12.55 -8.87 -5.89
CA GLY A 171 -11.51 -7.85 -5.90
C GLY A 171 -11.61 -6.89 -4.72
N LYS A 172 -10.51 -6.81 -3.97
CA LYS A 172 -10.18 -5.73 -3.04
C LYS A 172 -10.43 -4.39 -3.74
N ARG A 173 -11.60 -3.77 -3.52
CA ARG A 173 -11.97 -2.49 -4.14
C ARG A 173 -10.96 -1.47 -3.66
N ARG A 174 -10.00 -1.13 -4.53
CA ARG A 174 -9.07 -0.04 -4.26
C ARG A 174 -9.78 1.24 -4.67
N PRO A 175 -9.68 2.32 -3.87
CA PRO A 175 -10.19 3.59 -4.30
C PRO A 175 -9.47 4.01 -5.59
N TRP A 176 -10.19 4.74 -6.42
CA TRP A 176 -9.66 5.28 -7.66
C TRP A 176 -8.51 6.24 -7.35
N ARG A 177 -7.37 6.05 -8.01
CA ARG A 177 -6.17 6.85 -7.74
C ARG A 177 -6.07 8.10 -8.60
N ALA A 178 -6.66 8.07 -9.80
CA ALA A 178 -6.60 9.14 -10.77
C ALA A 178 -7.82 9.10 -11.67
N PHE A 179 -8.28 10.28 -12.09
CA PHE A 179 -9.35 10.47 -13.06
C PHE A 179 -8.81 11.27 -14.24
N LEU A 180 -9.13 10.85 -15.46
CA LEU A 180 -8.80 11.57 -16.69
C LEU A 180 -10.09 12.12 -17.28
N LEU A 181 -10.23 13.45 -17.25
CA LEU A 181 -11.34 14.16 -17.89
C LEU A 181 -10.86 14.70 -19.24
N TYR A 182 -11.40 14.19 -20.34
CA TYR A 182 -11.05 14.63 -21.70
C TYR A 182 -12.27 15.19 -22.44
N GLY A 183 -12.04 15.98 -23.50
CA GLY A 183 -13.08 16.50 -24.38
C GLY A 183 -12.75 17.88 -24.94
N PRO A 184 -13.65 18.48 -25.73
CA PRO A 184 -13.47 19.81 -26.33
C PRO A 184 -13.11 20.89 -25.28
N PRO A 185 -12.35 21.94 -25.64
CA PRO A 185 -12.10 23.06 -24.74
C PRO A 185 -13.44 23.77 -24.41
N GLY A 186 -13.56 24.30 -23.19
CA GLY A 186 -14.77 25.02 -22.76
C GLY A 186 -15.87 24.15 -22.11
N THR A 187 -15.75 22.82 -22.05
CA THR A 187 -16.77 21.94 -21.43
C THR A 187 -16.68 21.84 -19.89
N GLY A 188 -16.09 22.83 -19.22
CA GLY A 188 -16.12 22.90 -17.74
C GLY A 188 -15.35 21.81 -16.97
N LYS A 189 -14.45 21.03 -17.59
CA LYS A 189 -13.67 19.96 -16.91
C LYS A 189 -12.92 20.44 -15.66
N SER A 190 -12.25 21.58 -15.75
CA SER A 190 -11.56 22.20 -14.61
C SER A 190 -12.53 22.73 -13.56
N TYR A 191 -13.75 23.11 -13.96
CA TYR A 191 -14.80 23.58 -13.06
C TYR A 191 -15.42 22.41 -12.28
N LEU A 192 -15.59 21.26 -12.93
CA LEU A 192 -15.97 19.99 -12.29
C LEU A 192 -14.94 19.53 -11.27
N ALA A 193 -13.64 19.62 -11.59
CA ALA A 193 -12.58 19.28 -10.65
C ALA A 193 -12.58 20.18 -9.39
N LYS A 194 -12.91 21.46 -9.54
CA LYS A 194 -13.11 22.38 -8.41
C LYS A 194 -14.30 21.96 -7.55
N ALA A 195 -15.44 21.63 -8.15
CA ALA A 195 -16.63 21.16 -7.43
C ALA A 195 -16.34 19.88 -6.62
N VAL A 196 -15.61 18.92 -7.21
CA VAL A 196 -15.16 17.70 -6.49
C VAL A 196 -14.29 18.06 -5.29
N ALA A 197 -13.36 19.00 -5.43
CA ALA A 197 -12.48 19.42 -4.35
C ALA A 197 -13.24 20.08 -3.20
N THR A 198 -14.28 20.88 -3.50
CA THR A 198 -15.17 21.48 -2.49
C THR A 198 -15.91 20.42 -1.67
N GLU A 199 -16.35 19.35 -2.31
CA GLU A 199 -17.28 18.38 -1.72
C GLU A 199 -16.54 17.24 -1.02
N ALA A 200 -15.29 17.00 -1.41
CA ALA A 200 -14.41 16.02 -0.78
C ALA A 200 -13.57 16.59 0.38
N ASP A 201 -13.73 17.87 0.73
CA ASP A 201 -12.89 18.59 1.72
C ASP A 201 -11.39 18.36 1.52
N SER A 202 -10.95 18.25 0.26
CA SER A 202 -9.59 17.82 -0.08
C SER A 202 -8.74 18.96 -0.62
N THR A 203 -7.41 18.84 -0.44
CA THR A 203 -6.44 19.83 -0.93
C THR A 203 -6.35 19.76 -2.46
N PHE A 204 -6.65 20.87 -3.14
CA PHE A 204 -6.59 20.96 -4.59
C PHE A 204 -5.23 21.46 -5.05
N PHE A 205 -4.54 20.65 -5.86
CA PHE A 205 -3.30 21.02 -6.53
C PHE A 205 -3.62 21.54 -7.93
N ARG A 206 -3.09 22.72 -8.26
CA ARG A 206 -3.24 23.31 -9.59
C ARG A 206 -1.99 23.08 -10.44
#